data_AF-A0A819J7J1-F1
#
_entry.id   AF-A0A819J7J1-F1
#
_cell.length_a   1.000
_cell.length_b   1.000
_cell.length_c   1.000
_cell.angle_alpha   90.00
_cell.angle_beta   90.00
_cell.angle_gamma   90.00
#
_symmetry.space_group_name_H-M   'P 1'
#
loop_
_entity.id
_entity.type
_entity.pdbx_description
1 polymer ?
#
loop_
_entity_poly.entity_id
_entity_poly.type
_entity_poly.pdbx_seq_one_letter_code
_entity_poly.pdbx_strand_id
1 'polypeptide(L)'
;MFAIVPSIIFSIKGEATRIIIVDQSGRIGARLKENLSPEKISAKVEQTAQEKIKDLNASQEDKIKQNAKHAGESFIFVQYETENKPIEQIRQELISKIAGEEIDAYLIIPKDSENPDSKFEFFSRKAGDFVANSVLEDGLNEAVRSKRLEDANISEAKLKELSKSIKLDTKSIDKKGDEKDSTGILVASFIIGLMIYITLAIYGQAIMSAVVEEKETRIAEILFSSARPFELMMGKLVGVGLAALTQLGIWIISASVLA
;
A
#
# COMPACT_ATOMS: atom_id res chain seq x y z
N MET A 1 -1.43 13.46 0.89
CA MET A 1 -2.04 12.41 1.73
C MET A 1 -1.84 11.09 0.99
N PHE A 2 -0.73 10.40 1.22
CA PHE A 2 -0.47 9.08 0.65
C PHE A 2 -1.00 8.04 1.62
N ALA A 3 -2.01 7.28 1.19
CA ALA A 3 -2.60 6.21 1.98
C ALA A 3 -1.55 5.12 2.22
N ILE A 4 -1.20 4.91 3.49
CA ILE A 4 -0.49 3.72 3.93
C ILE A 4 -1.52 2.59 3.85
N VAL A 5 -1.52 1.87 2.73
CA VAL A 5 -2.28 0.62 2.62
C VAL A 5 -1.59 -0.40 3.52
N PRO A 6 -2.31 -1.07 4.45
CA PRO A 6 -1.72 -2.07 5.32
C PRO A 6 -1.16 -3.23 4.50
N SER A 7 0.15 -3.46 4.61
CA SER A 7 0.83 -4.65 4.09
C SER A 7 0.53 -5.86 4.97
N ILE A 8 -0.70 -6.37 4.86
CA ILE A 8 -1.12 -7.68 5.35
C ILE A 8 -1.78 -8.37 4.17
N ILE A 9 -1.40 -9.64 3.95
CA ILE A 9 -1.72 -10.51 2.81
C ILE A 9 -0.67 -10.36 1.69
N PHE A 10 0.34 -11.22 1.72
CA PHE A 10 0.87 -12.01 0.57
C PHE A 10 2.22 -12.61 0.97
N SER A 11 2.16 -13.56 1.91
CA SER A 11 3.17 -14.62 2.01
C SER A 11 2.82 -15.66 0.95
N ILE A 12 3.21 -15.42 -0.30
CA ILE A 12 3.25 -16.49 -1.30
C ILE A 12 4.71 -16.88 -1.46
N LYS A 13 4.97 -18.12 -1.08
CA LYS A 13 6.13 -18.93 -1.42
C LYS A 13 6.21 -19.01 -2.95
N GLY A 14 6.75 -17.98 -3.59
CA GLY A 14 6.92 -17.91 -5.03
C GLY A 14 8.35 -18.29 -5.39
N GLU A 15 8.52 -19.34 -6.18
CA GLU A 15 9.80 -19.63 -6.83
C GLU A 15 10.24 -18.43 -7.67
N ALA A 16 11.55 -18.17 -7.72
CA ALA A 16 12.10 -17.03 -8.44
C ALA A 16 11.67 -17.02 -9.92
N THR A 17 11.17 -15.88 -10.38
CA THR A 17 10.64 -15.67 -11.73
C THR A 17 11.79 -15.60 -12.74
N ARG A 18 11.85 -16.54 -13.69
CA ARG A 18 12.84 -16.50 -14.77
C ARG A 18 12.40 -15.50 -15.84
N ILE A 19 13.17 -14.43 -16.01
CA ILE A 19 12.87 -13.34 -16.94
C ILE A 19 13.94 -13.21 -18.01
N ILE A 20 13.51 -13.08 -19.26
CA ILE A 20 14.36 -12.63 -20.38
C ILE A 20 14.12 -11.14 -20.63
N ILE A 21 15.20 -10.36 -20.68
CA ILE A 21 15.16 -8.95 -21.11
C ILE A 21 15.70 -8.87 -22.54
N VAL A 22 14.87 -8.42 -23.46
CA VAL A 22 15.23 -8.11 -24.84
C VAL A 22 15.44 -6.60 -24.94
N ASP A 23 16.69 -6.17 -24.93
CA ASP A 23 17.05 -4.76 -25.08
C ASP A 23 17.46 -4.42 -26.52
N GLN A 24 16.59 -3.73 -27.26
CA GLN A 24 16.90 -3.24 -28.60
C GLN A 24 17.70 -1.93 -28.60
N SER A 25 17.71 -1.20 -27.49
CA SER A 25 18.49 0.04 -27.33
C SER A 25 19.95 -0.24 -26.99
N GLY A 26 20.22 -1.39 -26.36
CA GLY A 26 21.55 -1.77 -25.85
C GLY A 26 22.05 -0.90 -24.69
N ARG A 27 21.23 0.02 -24.19
CA ARG A 27 21.62 1.05 -23.22
C ARG A 27 20.97 0.88 -21.86
N ILE A 28 19.84 0.17 -21.78
CA ILE A 28 19.00 0.11 -20.57
C ILE A 28 19.11 -1.25 -19.89
N GLY A 29 19.26 -2.33 -20.65
CA GLY A 29 19.21 -3.70 -20.15
C GLY A 29 20.28 -4.01 -19.09
N ALA A 30 21.49 -3.47 -19.22
CA ALA A 30 22.54 -3.66 -18.21
C ALA A 30 22.21 -2.94 -16.89
N ARG A 31 21.74 -1.69 -16.97
CA ARG A 31 21.34 -0.88 -15.81
C ARG A 31 20.11 -1.46 -15.12
N LEU A 32 19.16 -1.98 -15.89
CA LEU A 32 17.97 -2.64 -15.36
C LEU A 32 18.34 -3.89 -14.55
N LYS A 33 19.24 -4.74 -15.07
CA LYS A 33 19.74 -5.92 -14.33
C LYS A 33 20.45 -5.52 -13.04
N GLU A 34 21.24 -4.44 -13.07
CA GLU A 34 21.92 -3.91 -11.89
C GLU A 34 20.92 -3.38 -10.86
N ASN A 35 19.93 -2.59 -11.28
CA ASN A 35 18.91 -2.02 -10.40
C ASN A 35 17.99 -3.07 -9.77
N LEU A 36 17.77 -4.18 -10.46
CA LEU A 36 16.99 -5.32 -9.97
C LEU A 36 17.83 -6.34 -9.21
N SER A 37 19.12 -6.07 -8.98
CA SER A 37 19.96 -6.95 -8.18
C SER A 37 19.54 -6.92 -6.69
N PRO A 38 19.69 -8.04 -5.97
CA PRO A 38 19.36 -8.11 -4.55
C PRO A 38 20.08 -7.04 -3.72
N GLU A 39 21.32 -6.69 -4.09
CA GLU A 39 22.16 -5.73 -3.40
C GLU A 39 21.61 -4.29 -3.50
N LYS A 40 21.25 -3.84 -4.71
CA LYS A 40 20.68 -2.49 -4.90
C LYS A 40 19.30 -2.35 -4.29
N ILE A 41 18.44 -3.36 -4.43
CA ILE A 41 17.10 -3.35 -3.83
C ILE A 41 17.21 -3.25 -2.30
N SER A 42 18.11 -4.02 -1.69
CA SER A 42 18.35 -3.98 -0.25
C SER A 42 18.87 -2.62 0.21
N ALA A 43 19.88 -2.07 -0.47
CA ALA A 43 20.47 -0.78 -0.15
C ALA A 43 19.46 0.38 -0.27
N LYS A 44 18.60 0.36 -1.29
CA LYS A 44 17.56 1.38 -1.51
C LYS A 44 16.47 1.32 -0.45
N VAL A 45 16.07 0.12 -0.03
CA VAL A 45 15.12 -0.05 1.06
C VAL A 45 15.73 0.44 2.37
N GLU A 46 16.99 0.13 2.65
CA GLU A 46 17.68 0.64 3.85
C GLU A 46 17.80 2.17 3.84
N GLN A 47 18.12 2.78 2.71
CA GLN A 47 18.24 4.24 2.59
C GLN A 47 16.88 4.95 2.71
N THR A 48 15.84 4.41 2.08
CA THR A 48 14.47 4.94 2.17
C THR A 48 13.89 4.76 3.57
N ALA A 49 14.24 3.65 4.22
CA ALA A 49 13.94 3.43 5.62
C ALA A 49 14.67 4.50 6.44
N GLN A 50 15.99 4.67 6.35
CA GLN A 50 16.73 5.66 7.14
C GLN A 50 16.24 7.11 6.95
N GLU A 51 15.85 7.52 5.73
CA GLU A 51 15.28 8.86 5.49
C GLU A 51 13.89 9.06 6.14
N LYS A 52 13.14 7.97 6.40
CA LYS A 52 11.80 7.99 7.04
C LYS A 52 11.80 7.50 8.49
N ILE A 53 12.86 6.83 8.96
CA ILE A 53 13.04 6.29 10.32
C ILE A 53 13.63 7.40 11.22
N LYS A 54 12.87 8.46 11.47
CA LYS A 54 13.06 9.19 12.73
C LYS A 54 12.12 8.72 13.83
N ASP A 55 11.09 7.94 13.48
CA ASP A 55 9.96 7.64 14.37
C ASP A 55 9.48 6.15 14.34
N LEU A 56 10.25 5.19 13.84
CA LEU A 56 9.84 3.77 13.74
C LEU A 56 10.56 2.87 14.75
N ASN A 57 9.85 1.84 15.27
CA ASN A 57 10.39 0.88 16.25
C ASN A 57 11.14 -0.29 15.56
N ALA A 58 12.17 -0.84 16.22
CA ALA A 58 13.05 -1.90 15.69
C ALA A 58 12.33 -3.12 15.08
N SER A 59 11.16 -3.52 15.61
CA SER A 59 10.38 -4.65 15.07
C SER A 59 9.77 -4.38 13.69
N GLN A 60 9.55 -3.13 13.32
CA GLN A 60 9.07 -2.75 11.99
C GLN A 60 10.22 -2.69 10.98
N GLU A 61 11.43 -2.33 11.41
CA GLU A 61 12.63 -2.35 10.58
C GLU A 61 12.97 -3.77 10.09
N ASP A 62 12.93 -4.75 10.99
CA ASP A 62 13.26 -6.14 10.66
C ASP A 62 12.28 -6.74 9.64
N LYS A 63 10.98 -6.42 9.75
CA LYS A 63 9.96 -6.85 8.79
C LYS A 63 10.16 -6.20 7.42
N ILE A 64 10.55 -4.94 7.36
CA ILE A 64 10.83 -4.23 6.11
C ILE A 64 12.08 -4.81 5.42
N LYS A 65 13.15 -5.07 6.18
CA LYS A 65 14.37 -5.70 5.67
C LYS A 65 14.13 -7.12 5.14
N GLN A 66 13.31 -7.90 5.84
CA GLN A 66 12.97 -9.26 5.41
C GLN A 66 12.14 -9.26 4.13
N ASN A 67 11.14 -8.37 4.01
CA ASN A 67 10.33 -8.24 2.81
C ASN A 67 11.15 -7.75 1.60
N ALA A 68 12.12 -6.85 1.82
CA ALA A 68 13.02 -6.37 0.78
C ALA A 68 13.94 -7.46 0.23
N LYS A 69 14.49 -8.31 1.10
CA LYS A 69 15.29 -9.48 0.69
C LYS A 69 14.48 -10.44 -0.18
N HIS A 70 13.23 -10.73 0.21
CA HIS A 70 12.35 -11.59 -0.59
C HIS A 70 11.98 -10.97 -1.96
N ALA A 71 11.84 -9.64 -2.05
CA ALA A 71 11.61 -8.97 -3.32
C ALA A 71 12.83 -9.05 -4.28
N GLY A 72 14.05 -8.96 -3.76
CA GLY A 72 15.28 -9.06 -4.54
C GLY A 72 15.61 -10.47 -5.03
N GLU A 73 15.17 -11.51 -4.31
CA GLU A 73 15.34 -12.91 -4.68
C GLU A 73 14.31 -13.40 -5.72
N SER A 74 13.42 -12.51 -6.19
CA SER A 74 12.28 -12.86 -7.03
C SER A 74 12.59 -12.99 -8.54
N PHE A 75 13.79 -12.64 -9.01
CA PHE A 75 14.11 -12.60 -10.45
C PHE A 75 15.40 -13.36 -10.80
N ILE A 76 15.30 -14.30 -11.76
CA ILE A 76 16.45 -14.96 -12.39
C ILE A 76 16.53 -14.49 -13.84
N PHE A 77 17.61 -13.80 -14.20
CA PHE A 77 17.81 -13.35 -15.59
C PHE A 77 18.35 -14.49 -16.45
N VAL A 78 17.55 -14.91 -17.44
CA VAL A 78 17.99 -15.89 -18.44
C VAL A 78 18.65 -15.14 -19.60
N GLN A 79 19.86 -15.53 -19.95
CA GLN A 79 20.57 -14.95 -21.09
C GLN A 79 19.90 -15.40 -22.39
N TYR A 80 19.57 -14.44 -23.26
CA TYR A 80 19.01 -14.69 -24.58
C TYR A 80 19.77 -13.86 -25.60
N GLU A 81 20.34 -14.53 -26.59
CA GLU A 81 21.08 -13.88 -27.67
C GLU A 81 20.10 -13.34 -28.71
N THR A 82 20.12 -12.03 -28.88
CA THR A 82 19.32 -11.29 -29.85
C THR A 82 20.12 -11.12 -31.14
N GLU A 83 20.61 -12.23 -31.73
CA GLU A 83 21.37 -12.18 -32.98
C GLU A 83 20.49 -11.72 -34.16
N ASN A 84 20.37 -10.40 -34.34
CA ASN A 84 19.81 -9.73 -35.52
C ASN A 84 18.43 -10.21 -36.03
N LYS A 85 17.68 -10.94 -35.19
CA LYS A 85 16.35 -11.46 -35.52
C LYS A 85 15.31 -10.33 -35.48
N PRO A 86 14.33 -10.32 -36.40
CA PRO A 86 13.20 -9.41 -36.31
C PRO A 86 12.40 -9.65 -35.03
N ILE A 87 11.87 -8.57 -34.43
CA ILE A 87 11.18 -8.60 -33.13
C ILE A 87 10.01 -9.61 -33.09
N GLU A 88 9.36 -9.83 -34.23
CA GLU A 88 8.26 -10.78 -34.34
C GLU A 88 8.73 -12.23 -34.20
N GLN A 89 9.91 -12.58 -34.73
CA GLN A 89 10.50 -13.90 -34.52
C GLN A 89 10.96 -14.09 -33.07
N ILE A 90 11.57 -13.07 -32.47
CA ILE A 90 11.94 -13.08 -31.05
C ILE A 90 10.70 -13.28 -30.18
N ARG A 91 9.61 -12.56 -30.47
CA ARG A 91 8.33 -12.69 -29.76
C ARG A 91 7.79 -14.12 -29.85
N GLN A 92 7.76 -14.72 -31.04
CA GLN A 92 7.29 -16.10 -31.20
C GLN A 92 8.17 -17.13 -30.47
N GLU A 93 9.49 -16.97 -30.51
CA GLU A 93 10.42 -17.84 -29.76
C GLU A 93 10.21 -17.73 -28.25
N LEU A 94 10.07 -16.51 -27.72
CA LEU A 94 9.85 -16.27 -26.29
C LEU A 94 8.47 -16.74 -25.83
N ILE A 95 7.43 -16.57 -26.65
CA ILE A 95 6.11 -17.15 -26.37
C ILE A 95 6.20 -18.68 -26.31
N SER A 96 6.95 -19.30 -27.21
CA SER A 96 7.15 -20.75 -27.21
C SER A 96 7.92 -21.22 -25.98
N LYS A 97 8.93 -20.45 -25.52
CA LYS A 97 9.66 -20.71 -24.27
C LYS A 97 8.81 -20.51 -23.03
N ILE A 98 7.91 -19.51 -23.02
CA ILE A 98 6.90 -19.38 -21.97
C ILE A 98 5.95 -20.58 -22.02
N ALA A 99 5.52 -21.06 -23.19
CA ALA A 99 4.63 -22.21 -23.28
C ALA A 99 5.31 -23.52 -22.81
N GLY A 100 6.61 -23.66 -23.07
CA GLY A 100 7.44 -24.81 -22.67
C GLY A 100 7.94 -24.79 -21.22
N GLU A 101 7.54 -23.83 -20.40
CA GLU A 101 7.98 -23.68 -19.00
C GLU A 101 9.49 -23.46 -18.80
N GLU A 102 10.19 -23.01 -19.85
CA GLU A 102 11.60 -22.65 -19.78
C GLU A 102 11.82 -21.28 -19.13
N ILE A 103 10.86 -20.36 -19.31
CA ILE A 103 10.86 -19.02 -18.73
C ILE A 103 9.46 -18.65 -18.22
N ASP A 104 9.41 -17.72 -17.27
CA ASP A 104 8.16 -17.31 -16.62
C ASP A 104 7.65 -15.96 -17.16
N ALA A 105 8.55 -15.09 -17.62
CA ALA A 105 8.22 -13.82 -18.24
C ALA A 105 9.31 -13.31 -19.22
N TYR A 106 8.95 -12.33 -20.07
CA TYR A 106 9.92 -11.55 -20.84
C TYR A 106 9.53 -10.08 -20.93
N LEU A 107 10.54 -9.21 -21.06
CA LEU A 107 10.41 -7.76 -21.23
C LEU A 107 11.05 -7.33 -22.55
N ILE A 108 10.30 -6.58 -23.36
CA ILE A 108 10.80 -5.94 -24.59
C ILE A 108 11.03 -4.46 -24.31
N ILE A 109 12.27 -4.02 -24.47
CA ILE A 109 12.67 -2.61 -24.42
C ILE A 109 12.79 -2.10 -25.87
N PRO A 110 12.03 -1.04 -26.24
CA PRO A 110 12.07 -0.49 -27.59
C PRO A 110 13.40 0.21 -27.89
N LYS A 111 13.68 0.47 -29.17
CA LYS A 111 14.88 1.21 -29.59
C LYS A 111 14.92 2.64 -29.07
N ASP A 112 13.76 3.30 -28.99
CA ASP A 112 13.62 4.68 -28.52
C ASP A 112 13.32 4.75 -27.02
N SER A 113 13.90 3.87 -26.21
CA SER A 113 13.57 3.69 -24.80
C SER A 113 13.82 4.93 -23.92
N GLU A 114 14.49 5.96 -24.46
CA GLU A 114 14.72 7.25 -23.82
C GLU A 114 13.53 8.23 -24.01
N ASN A 115 12.62 8.01 -24.95
CA ASN A 115 11.47 8.88 -25.21
C ASN A 115 10.33 8.68 -24.18
N PRO A 116 9.67 9.74 -23.67
CA PRO A 116 8.51 9.62 -22.78
C PRO A 116 7.38 8.73 -23.29
N ASP A 117 7.16 8.69 -24.61
CA ASP A 117 6.05 7.95 -25.23
C ASP A 117 6.39 6.49 -25.58
N SER A 118 7.58 6.02 -25.18
CA SER A 118 8.04 4.68 -25.51
C SER A 118 7.27 3.60 -24.77
N LYS A 119 6.83 2.61 -25.55
CA LYS A 119 6.05 1.47 -25.05
C LYS A 119 6.97 0.33 -24.69
N PHE A 120 7.08 0.05 -23.39
CA PHE A 120 7.71 -1.14 -22.85
C PHE A 120 6.65 -2.24 -22.76
N GLU A 121 6.96 -3.42 -23.31
CA GLU A 121 6.02 -4.54 -23.32
C GLU A 121 6.51 -5.65 -22.38
N PHE A 122 5.75 -5.92 -21.33
CA PHE A 122 6.00 -7.01 -20.40
C PHE A 122 4.97 -8.12 -20.58
N PHE A 123 5.45 -9.36 -20.71
CA PHE A 123 4.62 -10.53 -20.86
C PHE A 123 5.00 -11.56 -19.80
N SER A 124 4.03 -12.01 -19.02
CA SER A 124 4.23 -12.99 -17.96
C SER A 124 3.15 -14.05 -18.01
N ARG A 125 3.53 -15.30 -17.69
CA ARG A 125 2.56 -16.37 -17.46
C ARG A 125 1.69 -16.09 -16.24
N LYS A 126 2.27 -15.44 -15.22
CA LYS A 126 1.61 -15.05 -13.96
C LYS A 126 1.30 -13.56 -13.99
N ALA A 127 0.49 -13.12 -14.97
CA ALA A 127 0.16 -11.71 -15.18
C ALA A 127 -0.49 -11.00 -13.95
N GLY A 128 -0.92 -11.76 -12.94
CA GLY A 128 -1.47 -11.25 -11.67
C GLY A 128 -0.45 -10.99 -10.55
N ASP A 129 0.86 -11.15 -10.79
CA ASP A 129 1.87 -10.80 -9.78
C ASP A 129 2.11 -9.28 -9.77
N PHE A 130 1.22 -8.57 -9.07
CA PHE A 130 1.28 -7.12 -8.90
C PHE A 130 2.58 -6.65 -8.25
N VAL A 131 3.18 -7.47 -7.39
CA VAL A 131 4.42 -7.13 -6.68
C VAL A 131 5.60 -7.17 -7.65
N ALA A 132 5.74 -8.24 -8.43
CA ALA A 132 6.78 -8.35 -9.45
C ALA A 132 6.70 -7.22 -10.49
N ASN A 133 5.48 -6.86 -10.90
CA ASN A 133 5.27 -5.77 -11.86
C ASN A 133 5.74 -4.41 -11.29
N SER A 134 5.41 -4.10 -10.04
CA SER A 134 5.81 -2.83 -9.41
C SER A 134 7.34 -2.70 -9.25
N VAL A 135 8.02 -3.78 -8.84
CA VAL A 135 9.48 -3.78 -8.69
C VAL A 135 10.17 -3.62 -10.06
N LEU A 136 9.65 -4.28 -11.09
CA LEU A 136 10.16 -4.18 -12.45
C LEU A 136 9.96 -2.77 -13.02
N GLU A 137 8.78 -2.18 -12.83
CA GLU A 137 8.47 -0.83 -13.26
C GLU A 137 9.37 0.21 -12.59
N ASP A 138 9.58 0.10 -11.27
CA ASP A 138 10.48 0.97 -10.51
C ASP A 138 11.93 0.87 -11.01
N GLY A 139 12.42 -0.35 -11.21
CA GLY A 139 13.78 -0.59 -11.73
C GLY A 139 13.97 -0.03 -13.14
N LEU A 140 12.95 -0.15 -14.00
CA LEU A 140 12.93 0.37 -15.35
C LEU A 140 12.92 1.91 -15.36
N ASN A 141 12.04 2.51 -14.57
CA ASN A 141 11.96 3.96 -14.42
C ASN A 141 13.28 4.55 -13.95
N GLU A 142 13.95 3.90 -13.00
CA GLU A 142 15.28 4.31 -12.52
C GLU A 142 16.33 4.19 -13.63
N ALA A 143 16.38 3.07 -14.35
CA ALA A 143 17.34 2.88 -15.44
C ALA A 143 17.17 3.92 -16.57
N VAL A 144 15.93 4.17 -16.99
CA VAL A 144 15.60 5.19 -18.00
C VAL A 144 15.93 6.59 -17.48
N ARG A 145 15.58 6.90 -16.22
CA ARG A 145 15.85 8.20 -15.62
C ARG A 145 17.35 8.47 -15.51
N SER A 146 18.14 7.54 -14.99
CA SER A 146 19.59 7.72 -14.89
C SER A 146 20.23 7.88 -16.27
N LYS A 147 19.69 7.21 -17.31
CA LYS A 147 20.14 7.42 -18.69
C LYS A 147 19.81 8.82 -19.22
N ARG A 148 18.58 9.28 -19.05
CA ARG A 148 18.18 10.66 -19.42
C ARG A 148 18.99 11.72 -18.69
N LEU A 149 19.34 11.49 -17.42
CA LEU A 149 20.16 12.41 -16.64
C LEU A 149 21.59 12.49 -17.14
N GLU A 150 22.18 11.34 -17.47
CA GLU A 150 23.49 11.25 -18.11
C GLU A 150 23.51 11.99 -19.45
N ASP A 151 22.52 11.74 -20.33
CA ASP A 151 22.44 12.39 -21.64
C ASP A 151 22.18 13.90 -21.54
N ALA A 152 21.46 14.35 -20.50
CA ALA A 152 21.26 15.76 -20.18
C ALA A 152 22.43 16.40 -19.41
N ASN A 153 23.48 15.63 -19.09
CA ASN A 153 24.62 16.05 -18.28
C ASN A 153 24.22 16.64 -16.91
N ILE A 154 23.17 16.09 -16.30
CA ILE A 154 22.65 16.47 -14.99
C ILE A 154 23.08 15.41 -13.98
N SER A 155 23.81 15.81 -12.93
CA SER A 155 24.15 14.89 -11.85
C SER A 155 22.92 14.56 -10.99
N GLU A 156 22.81 13.32 -10.54
CA GLU A 156 21.72 12.88 -9.65
C GLU A 156 21.66 13.71 -8.36
N ALA A 157 22.82 14.13 -7.84
CA ALA A 157 22.92 15.01 -6.69
C ALA A 157 22.25 16.37 -6.93
N LYS A 158 22.49 16.98 -8.11
CA LYS A 158 21.88 18.25 -8.50
C LYS A 158 20.38 18.11 -8.71
N LEU A 159 19.93 16.98 -9.27
CA LEU A 159 18.50 16.70 -9.37
C LEU A 159 17.84 16.55 -7.99
N LYS A 160 18.46 15.81 -7.07
CA LYS A 160 17.95 15.63 -5.70
C LYS A 160 17.86 16.97 -4.96
N GLU A 161 18.81 17.86 -5.20
CA GLU A 161 18.78 19.21 -4.67
C GLU A 161 17.62 20.04 -5.25
N LEU A 162 17.46 20.04 -6.58
CA LEU A 162 16.40 20.78 -7.28
C LEU A 162 15.00 20.24 -7.00
N SER A 163 14.87 18.96 -6.64
CA SER A 163 13.60 18.30 -6.36
C SER A 163 13.23 18.28 -4.88
N LYS A 164 13.97 18.99 -4.00
CA LYS A 164 13.58 19.16 -2.60
C LYS A 164 12.24 19.87 -2.52
N SER A 165 11.24 19.16 -1.99
CA SER A 165 9.92 19.73 -1.76
C SER A 165 9.97 20.84 -0.70
N ILE A 166 9.24 21.92 -0.93
CA ILE A 166 9.07 23.02 0.02
C ILE A 166 8.03 22.57 1.05
N LYS A 167 8.41 22.53 2.33
CA LYS A 167 7.47 22.30 3.43
C LYS A 167 6.70 23.59 3.67
N LEU A 168 5.44 23.60 3.26
CA LEU A 168 4.52 24.68 3.58
C LEU A 168 4.04 24.49 5.02
N ASP A 169 4.55 25.29 5.95
CA ASP A 169 4.02 25.35 7.31
C ASP A 169 2.72 26.17 7.29
N THR A 170 1.58 25.49 7.35
CA THR A 170 0.25 26.12 7.27
C THR A 170 -0.34 26.20 8.66
N LYS A 171 -0.38 27.41 9.22
CA LYS A 171 -1.03 27.71 10.50
C LYS A 171 -2.33 28.46 10.24
N SER A 172 -3.41 28.09 10.91
CA SER A 172 -4.63 28.91 10.90
C SER A 172 -4.56 29.93 12.02
N ILE A 173 -5.06 31.12 11.77
CA ILE A 173 -5.21 32.17 12.77
C ILE A 173 -6.68 32.19 13.19
N ASP A 174 -6.95 32.14 14.50
CA ASP A 174 -8.32 32.22 14.99
C ASP A 174 -8.84 33.67 15.10
N LYS A 175 -10.11 33.86 15.46
CA LYS A 175 -10.73 35.20 15.58
C LYS A 175 -10.10 36.10 16.63
N LYS A 176 -9.25 35.57 17.52
CA LYS A 176 -8.50 36.29 18.55
C LYS A 176 -7.06 36.58 18.13
N GLY A 177 -6.60 36.09 16.97
CA GLY A 177 -5.24 36.28 16.48
C GLY A 177 -4.27 35.19 16.91
N ASP A 178 -4.75 34.12 17.57
CA ASP A 178 -3.89 33.03 18.02
C ASP A 178 -3.59 32.05 16.88
N GLU A 179 -2.31 31.69 16.72
CA GLU A 179 -1.89 30.64 15.79
C GLU A 179 -2.35 29.26 16.30
N LYS A 180 -3.17 28.58 15.51
CA LYS A 180 -3.59 27.20 15.76
C LYS A 180 -3.11 26.28 14.65
N ASP A 181 -2.49 25.18 15.06
CA ASP A 181 -2.18 24.09 14.15
C ASP A 181 -3.49 23.46 13.67
N SER A 182 -3.76 23.63 12.38
CA SER A 182 -4.99 23.14 11.74
C SER A 182 -4.93 21.64 11.50
N THR A 183 -3.72 21.09 11.37
CA THR A 183 -3.51 19.68 11.11
C THR A 183 -3.88 18.87 12.34
N GLY A 184 -3.45 19.31 13.53
CA GLY A 184 -3.83 18.69 14.80
C GLY A 184 -5.35 18.67 15.02
N ILE A 185 -6.06 19.75 14.67
CA ILE A 185 -7.52 19.84 14.81
C ILE A 185 -8.23 18.88 13.86
N LEU A 186 -7.78 18.76 12.61
CA LEU A 186 -8.38 17.87 11.62
C LEU A 186 -8.20 16.40 12.03
N VAL A 187 -6.99 16.01 12.43
CA VAL A 187 -6.69 14.65 12.90
C VAL A 187 -7.50 14.32 14.15
N ALA A 188 -7.56 15.23 15.13
CA ALA A 188 -8.37 15.03 16.33
C ALA A 188 -9.86 14.88 15.99
N SER A 189 -10.40 15.72 15.11
CA SER A 189 -11.80 15.66 14.68
C SER A 189 -12.11 14.36 13.95
N PHE A 190 -11.19 13.86 13.12
CA PHE A 190 -11.33 12.58 12.43
C PHE A 190 -11.33 11.41 13.42
N ILE A 191 -10.41 11.41 14.40
CA ILE A 191 -10.34 10.36 15.44
C ILE A 191 -11.62 10.33 16.26
N ILE A 192 -12.12 11.51 16.68
CA ILE A 192 -13.37 11.62 17.44
C ILE A 192 -14.55 11.13 16.59
N GLY A 193 -14.64 11.54 15.33
CA GLY A 193 -15.68 11.07 14.41
C GLY A 193 -15.64 9.55 14.19
N LEU A 194 -14.45 8.98 14.06
CA LEU A 194 -14.25 7.54 13.92
C LEU A 194 -14.64 6.79 15.20
N MET A 195 -14.31 7.32 16.39
CA MET A 195 -14.75 6.74 17.66
C MET A 195 -16.27 6.73 17.79
N ILE A 196 -16.93 7.84 17.46
CA ILE A 196 -18.40 7.93 17.48
C ILE A 196 -19.00 6.88 16.54
N TYR A 197 -18.45 6.74 15.33
CA TYR A 197 -18.90 5.74 14.36
C TYR A 197 -18.76 4.30 14.88
N ILE A 198 -17.60 3.95 15.44
CA ILE A 198 -17.36 2.60 15.99
C ILE A 198 -18.33 2.33 17.15
N THR A 199 -18.53 3.30 18.03
CA THR A 199 -19.46 3.17 19.15
C THR A 199 -20.90 2.99 18.68
N LEU A 200 -21.36 3.77 17.69
CA LEU A 200 -22.67 3.60 17.06
C LEU A 200 -22.83 2.20 16.44
N ALA A 201 -21.80 1.71 15.76
CA ALA A 201 -21.82 0.38 15.15
C ALA A 201 -21.95 -0.73 16.21
N ILE A 202 -21.18 -0.66 17.30
CA ILE A 202 -21.22 -1.63 18.41
C ILE A 202 -22.60 -1.65 19.07
N TYR A 203 -23.14 -0.47 19.44
CA TYR A 203 -24.46 -0.40 20.07
C TYR A 203 -25.59 -0.77 19.10
N GLY A 204 -25.49 -0.43 17.82
CA GLY A 204 -26.43 -0.86 16.80
C GLY A 204 -26.48 -2.38 16.67
N GLN A 205 -25.33 -3.04 16.68
CA GLN A 205 -25.24 -4.49 16.67
C GLN A 205 -25.77 -5.10 17.97
N ALA A 206 -25.47 -4.51 19.13
CA ALA A 206 -25.99 -4.98 20.42
C ALA A 206 -27.53 -4.93 20.48
N ILE A 207 -28.15 -3.87 19.94
CA ILE A 207 -29.61 -3.76 19.83
C ILE A 207 -30.15 -4.83 18.86
N MET A 208 -29.52 -5.01 17.70
CA MET A 208 -29.94 -6.02 16.73
C MET A 208 -29.89 -7.44 17.32
N SER A 209 -28.79 -7.79 18.01
CA SER A 209 -28.66 -9.07 18.71
C SER A 209 -29.67 -9.21 19.85
N ALA A 210 -29.95 -8.15 20.59
CA ALA A 210 -30.94 -8.15 21.66
C ALA A 210 -32.35 -8.48 21.17
N VAL A 211 -32.74 -8.01 19.99
CA VAL A 211 -34.04 -8.30 19.35
C VAL A 211 -34.08 -9.74 18.81
N VAL A 212 -32.99 -10.22 18.22
CA VAL A 212 -32.91 -11.60 17.71
C VAL A 212 -33.00 -12.61 18.86
N GLU A 213 -32.28 -12.37 19.95
CA GLU A 213 -32.33 -13.19 21.15
C GLU A 213 -33.75 -13.26 21.73
N GLU A 214 -34.49 -12.15 21.71
CA GLU A 214 -35.86 -12.08 22.20
C GLU A 214 -36.86 -12.82 21.30
N LYS A 215 -36.52 -13.00 20.01
CA LYS A 215 -37.33 -13.76 19.05
C LYS A 215 -37.04 -15.27 19.08
N GLU A 216 -35.85 -15.69 19.50
CA GLU A 216 -35.39 -17.09 19.45
C GLU A 216 -35.42 -17.81 20.82
N THR A 217 -35.58 -17.09 21.93
CA THR A 217 -35.44 -17.68 23.28
C THR A 217 -36.77 -18.12 23.91
N ARG A 218 -36.83 -19.37 24.39
CA ARG A 218 -37.97 -19.94 25.13
C ARG A 218 -38.35 -19.16 26.39
N ILE A 219 -37.39 -18.45 27.00
CA ILE A 219 -37.64 -17.60 28.17
C ILE A 219 -38.50 -16.39 27.79
N ALA A 220 -38.29 -15.80 26.60
CA ALA A 220 -39.10 -14.70 26.10
C ALA A 220 -40.56 -15.13 25.88
N GLU A 221 -40.82 -16.34 25.35
CA GLU A 221 -42.18 -16.87 25.21
C GLU A 221 -42.94 -16.95 26.55
N ILE A 222 -42.24 -17.39 27.62
CA ILE A 222 -42.81 -17.48 28.97
C ILE A 222 -43.04 -16.09 29.56
N LEU A 223 -42.13 -15.14 29.32
CA LEU A 223 -42.28 -13.76 29.78
C LEU A 223 -43.43 -13.05 29.06
N PHE A 224 -43.63 -13.30 27.77
CA PHE A 224 -44.73 -12.76 26.98
C PHE A 224 -46.10 -13.32 27.37
N SER A 225 -46.15 -14.51 27.97
CA SER A 225 -47.35 -15.03 28.64
C SER A 225 -47.71 -14.25 29.92
N SER A 226 -46.75 -13.47 30.46
CA SER A 226 -46.87 -12.77 31.75
C SER A 226 -46.89 -11.23 31.62
N ALA A 227 -46.33 -10.67 30.54
CA ALA A 227 -46.23 -9.23 30.28
C ALA A 227 -46.31 -8.92 28.77
N ARG A 228 -46.70 -7.69 28.39
CA ARG A 228 -46.90 -7.34 26.98
C ARG A 228 -45.57 -7.24 26.23
N PRO A 229 -45.43 -7.89 25.04
CA PRO A 229 -44.15 -7.95 24.34
C PRO A 229 -43.49 -6.62 24.00
N PHE A 230 -44.30 -5.63 23.64
CA PHE A 230 -43.82 -4.30 23.30
C PHE A 230 -43.20 -3.56 24.50
N GLU A 231 -43.74 -3.78 25.71
CA GLU A 231 -43.25 -3.12 26.92
C GLU A 231 -41.87 -3.66 27.34
N LEU A 232 -41.63 -4.97 27.13
CA LEU A 232 -40.36 -5.61 27.40
C LEU A 232 -39.25 -5.14 26.45
N MET A 233 -39.55 -5.12 25.14
CA MET A 233 -38.62 -4.62 24.11
C MET A 233 -38.31 -3.14 24.30
N MET A 234 -39.31 -2.33 24.65
CA MET A 234 -39.12 -0.90 24.94
C MET A 234 -38.23 -0.72 26.18
N GLY A 235 -38.43 -1.50 27.23
CA GLY A 235 -37.58 -1.48 28.42
C GLY A 235 -36.12 -1.83 28.12
N LYS A 236 -35.88 -2.89 27.33
CA LYS A 236 -34.52 -3.30 26.91
C LYS A 236 -33.86 -2.24 26.03
N LEU A 237 -34.59 -1.67 25.08
CA LEU A 237 -34.10 -0.59 24.21
C LEU A 237 -33.77 0.68 25.00
N VAL A 238 -34.64 1.11 25.91
CA VAL A 238 -34.42 2.27 26.78
C VAL A 238 -33.23 2.03 27.70
N GLY A 239 -33.08 0.82 28.26
CA GLY A 239 -31.93 0.46 29.09
C GLY A 239 -30.59 0.54 28.34
N VAL A 240 -30.51 -0.05 27.14
CA VAL A 240 -29.31 0.02 26.29
C VAL A 240 -29.04 1.47 25.84
N GLY A 241 -30.09 2.23 25.52
CA GLY A 241 -29.99 3.65 25.18
C GLY A 241 -29.45 4.50 26.35
N LEU A 242 -29.93 4.26 27.58
CA LEU A 242 -29.45 4.94 28.78
C LEU A 242 -27.99 4.60 29.09
N ALA A 243 -27.56 3.35 28.86
CA ALA A 243 -26.17 2.95 28.99
C ALA A 243 -25.27 3.71 27.98
N ALA A 244 -25.71 3.83 26.72
CA ALA A 244 -24.99 4.60 25.71
C ALA A 244 -24.91 6.11 26.06
N LEU A 245 -26.00 6.69 26.59
CA LEU A 245 -26.01 8.07 27.07
C LEU A 245 -25.06 8.28 28.26
N THR A 246 -24.98 7.32 29.17
CA THR A 246 -24.05 7.36 30.30
C THR A 246 -22.60 7.37 29.82
N GLN A 247 -22.27 6.52 28.84
CA GLN A 247 -20.94 6.50 28.23
C GLN A 247 -20.58 7.83 27.54
N LEU A 248 -21.50 8.44 26.79
CA LEU A 248 -21.30 9.76 26.21
C LEU A 248 -21.07 10.84 27.28
N GLY A 249 -21.81 10.78 28.38
CA GLY A 249 -21.63 11.70 29.51
C GLY A 249 -20.23 11.62 30.11
N ILE A 250 -19.70 10.41 30.30
CA ILE A 250 -18.34 10.18 30.80
C ILE A 250 -17.30 10.83 29.86
N TRP A 251 -17.49 10.70 28.55
CA TRP A 251 -16.59 11.31 27.56
C TRP A 251 -16.63 12.84 27.61
N ILE A 252 -17.81 13.45 27.67
CA ILE A 252 -17.96 14.91 27.76
C ILE A 252 -17.28 15.45 29.03
N ILE A 253 -17.47 14.76 30.17
CA ILE A 253 -16.83 15.13 31.43
C ILE A 253 -15.31 15.02 31.31
N SER A 254 -14.81 13.89 30.77
CA SER A 254 -13.38 13.66 30.59
C SER A 254 -12.73 14.71 29.68
N ALA A 255 -13.40 15.05 28.57
CA ALA A 255 -12.94 16.09 27.65
C ALA A 255 -12.95 17.49 28.29
N SER A 256 -13.96 17.81 29.10
CA SER A 256 -14.06 19.09 29.80
C SER A 256 -13.01 19.25 30.90
N VAL A 257 -12.54 18.15 31.49
CA VAL A 257 -11.44 18.15 32.48
C VAL A 257 -10.08 18.32 31.80
N LEU A 258 -9.94 17.85 30.56
CA LEU A 258 -8.68 17.88 29.81
C LEU A 258 -8.46 19.21 29.04
N ALA A 259 -9.55 19.92 28.71
CA ALA A 259 -9.57 21.20 27.99
C ALA A 259 -9.33 22.40 28.92
#